data_AF-A0A7V9K3Z3-F1
#
_entry.id   AF-A0A7V9K3Z3-F1
#
_cell.length_a   1.000
_cell.length_b   1.000
_cell.length_c   1.000
_cell.angle_alpha   90.00
_cell.angle_beta   90.00
_cell.angle_gamma   90.00
#
_symmetry.space_group_name_H-M   'P 1'
#
loop_
_entity.id
_entity.type
_entity.pdbx_description
1 polymer ?
#
loop_
_entity_poly.entity_id
_entity_poly.type
_entity_poly.pdbx_seq_one_letter_code
_entity_poly.pdbx_strand_id
1 'polypeptide(L)'
;MSRAAIETWDRNAPHYDAQERLEARALDTAHRLAGLRSDDTLVDVGTGTGLLLRRAAAGRPRPARAIGVDRSEGMLAEMRELPAGWSVVVADAAAVPLDDGCADVVTCA
;
A
#
# COMPACT_ATOMS: atom_id res chain seq x y z
N MET A 1 16.23 4.24 1.58
CA MET A 1 16.03 5.70 1.47
C MET A 1 16.76 6.43 2.60
N SER A 2 17.12 7.70 2.44
CA SER A 2 17.75 8.48 3.51
C SER A 2 16.72 8.89 4.58
N ARG A 3 17.19 9.16 5.80
CA ARG A 3 16.33 9.62 6.92
C ARG A 3 15.56 10.90 6.58
N ALA A 4 16.22 11.83 5.89
CA ALA A 4 15.62 13.10 5.46
C ALA A 4 14.43 12.91 4.50
N ALA A 5 14.46 11.87 3.66
CA ALA A 5 13.34 11.57 2.77
C ALA A 5 12.12 11.04 3.56
N ILE A 6 12.34 10.22 4.58
CA ILE A 6 11.27 9.69 5.46
C ILE A 6 10.64 10.84 6.27
N GLU A 7 11.46 11.72 6.84
CA GLU A 7 10.98 12.92 7.55
C GLU A 7 10.15 13.84 6.65
N THR A 8 10.40 13.84 5.34
CA THR A 8 9.60 14.57 4.36
C THR A 8 8.23 13.91 4.17
N TRP A 9 8.18 12.57 4.12
CA TRP A 9 6.93 11.83 4.05
C TRP A 9 6.09 11.98 5.32
N ASP A 10 6.70 11.80 6.49
CA ASP A 10 6.01 11.95 7.78
C ASP A 10 5.36 13.34 7.91
N ARG A 11 6.06 14.39 7.46
CA ARG A 11 5.54 15.76 7.49
C ARG A 11 4.36 15.98 6.56
N ASN A 12 4.35 15.32 5.42
CA ASN A 12 3.32 15.48 4.40
C ASN A 12 2.14 14.53 4.57
N ALA A 13 2.27 13.49 5.40
CA ALA A 13 1.25 12.45 5.60
C ALA A 13 -0.17 13.01 5.81
N PRO A 14 -0.42 14.02 6.67
CA PRO A 14 -1.78 14.54 6.90
C PRO A 14 -2.43 15.17 5.66
N HIS A 15 -1.64 15.56 4.66
CA HIS A 15 -2.10 16.19 3.43
C HIS A 15 -2.00 15.28 2.22
N TYR A 16 -1.43 14.08 2.36
CA TYR A 16 -1.15 13.18 1.24
C TYR A 16 -2.43 12.74 0.54
N ASP A 17 -3.46 12.37 1.32
CA ASP A 17 -4.78 12.00 0.77
C ASP A 17 -5.45 13.16 0.02
N ALA A 18 -5.15 14.43 0.34
CA ALA A 18 -5.70 15.56 -0.41
C ALA A 18 -5.12 15.64 -1.84
N GLN A 19 -3.95 15.06 -2.07
CA GLN A 19 -3.34 14.92 -3.39
C GLN A 19 -3.88 13.72 -4.17
N GLU A 20 -4.63 12.80 -3.54
CA GLU A 20 -5.18 11.58 -4.16
C GLU A 20 -5.89 11.86 -5.48
N ARG A 21 -6.61 12.98 -5.60
CA ARG A 21 -7.35 13.33 -6.82
C ARG A 21 -6.45 13.46 -8.06
N LEU A 22 -5.19 13.85 -7.87
CA LEU A 22 -4.22 13.95 -8.97
C LEU A 22 -3.70 12.58 -9.40
N GLU A 23 -3.59 11.65 -8.44
CA GLU A 23 -3.00 10.32 -8.63
C GLU A 23 -4.06 9.25 -8.94
N ALA A 24 -5.35 9.57 -8.78
CA ALA A 24 -6.44 8.61 -8.89
C ALA A 24 -6.40 7.78 -10.17
N ARG A 25 -6.13 8.39 -11.33
CA ARG A 25 -6.06 7.66 -12.61
C ARG A 25 -4.89 6.68 -12.70
N ALA A 26 -3.74 7.06 -12.12
CA ALA A 26 -2.57 6.19 -12.06
C ALA A 26 -2.86 5.01 -11.14
N LEU A 27 -3.43 5.26 -9.96
CA LEU A 27 -3.80 4.23 -8.99
C LEU A 27 -4.89 3.28 -9.53
N ASP A 28 -5.90 3.80 -10.23
CA ASP A 28 -6.94 2.97 -10.86
C ASP A 28 -6.35 2.10 -11.97
N THR A 29 -5.38 2.64 -12.71
CA THR A 29 -4.66 1.89 -13.74
C THR A 29 -3.77 0.82 -13.12
N ALA A 30 -3.03 1.14 -12.07
CA ALA A 30 -2.21 0.19 -11.33
C ALA A 30 -3.06 -0.94 -10.76
N HIS A 31 -4.19 -0.63 -10.10
CA HIS A 31 -5.13 -1.63 -9.59
C HIS A 31 -5.67 -2.54 -10.70
N ARG A 32 -6.04 -1.98 -11.86
CA ARG A 32 -6.51 -2.78 -13.00
C ARG A 32 -5.40 -3.68 -13.57
N LEU A 33 -4.19 -3.16 -13.71
CA LEU A 33 -3.05 -3.90 -14.25
C LEU A 33 -2.53 -4.97 -13.29
N ALA A 34 -2.72 -4.78 -11.98
CA ALA A 34 -2.40 -5.79 -10.96
C ALA A 34 -3.20 -7.09 -11.16
N GLY A 35 -4.34 -7.04 -11.87
CA GLY A 35 -5.04 -8.25 -12.31
C GLY A 35 -5.49 -9.16 -11.17
N LEU A 36 -5.79 -8.58 -10.01
CA LEU A 36 -6.07 -9.30 -8.76
C LEU A 36 -7.18 -10.34 -8.94
N ARG A 37 -7.06 -11.44 -8.20
CA ARG A 37 -8.01 -12.54 -8.08
C ARG A 37 -8.47 -12.65 -6.63
N SER A 38 -9.55 -13.40 -6.39
CA SER A 38 -10.14 -13.50 -5.05
C SER A 38 -9.31 -14.31 -4.05
N ASP A 39 -8.41 -15.16 -4.55
CA ASP A 39 -7.51 -16.03 -3.82
C ASP A 39 -6.12 -15.42 -3.62
N ASP A 40 -5.82 -14.27 -4.24
CA ASP A 40 -4.51 -13.65 -4.20
C ASP A 40 -4.13 -13.11 -2.81
N THR A 41 -2.82 -13.13 -2.58
CA THR A 41 -2.08 -12.36 -1.60
C THR A 41 -1.44 -11.15 -2.26
N LEU A 42 -1.93 -9.96 -1.94
CA LEU A 42 -1.36 -8.70 -2.41
C LEU A 42 -0.29 -8.18 -1.43
N VAL A 43 0.88 -7.80 -1.93
CA VAL A 43 1.85 -6.99 -1.19
C VAL A 43 2.04 -5.64 -1.89
N ASP A 44 1.80 -4.55 -1.17
CA ASP A 44 1.97 -3.19 -1.68
C ASP A 44 3.16 -2.51 -1.00
N VAL A 45 4.23 -2.26 -1.75
CA VAL A 45 5.50 -1.73 -1.24
C VAL A 45 5.57 -0.22 -1.45
N GLY A 46 5.87 0.52 -0.39
CA GLY A 46 5.68 1.97 -0.36
C GLY A 46 4.20 2.33 -0.28
N THR A 47 3.41 1.60 0.52
CA THR A 47 1.94 1.70 0.51
C THR A 47 1.40 3.08 0.96
N GLY A 48 2.23 3.89 1.62
CA GLY A 48 1.86 5.21 2.10
C GLY A 48 0.62 5.17 3.01
N THR A 49 -0.38 5.99 2.70
CA THR A 49 -1.67 6.03 3.41
C THR A 49 -2.66 4.93 2.98
N GLY A 50 -2.22 4.02 2.11
CA GLY A 50 -2.97 2.84 1.65
C GLY A 50 -3.93 3.09 0.48
N LEU A 51 -3.67 4.09 -0.37
CA LEU A 51 -4.59 4.45 -1.47
C LEU A 51 -4.85 3.30 -2.46
N LEU A 52 -3.83 2.48 -2.74
CA LEU A 52 -3.99 1.30 -3.60
C LEU A 52 -4.71 0.16 -2.86
N LEU A 53 -4.37 -0.08 -1.59
CA LEU A 53 -5.07 -1.07 -0.76
C LEU A 53 -6.57 -0.77 -0.67
N ARG A 54 -6.95 0.51 -0.52
CA ARG A 54 -8.37 0.93 -0.52
C ARG A 54 -9.06 0.58 -1.85
N ARG A 55 -8.39 0.81 -2.99
CA ARG A 55 -8.90 0.42 -4.31
C ARG A 55 -9.05 -1.09 -4.43
N ALA A 56 -8.06 -1.86 -3.99
CA ALA A 56 -8.13 -3.32 -3.96
C ALA A 56 -9.29 -3.83 -3.08
N ALA A 57 -9.51 -3.22 -1.91
CA ALA A 57 -10.59 -3.58 -0.99
C ALA A 57 -11.99 -3.29 -1.58
N ALA A 58 -12.13 -2.17 -2.29
CA ALA A 58 -13.37 -1.78 -2.97
C ALA A 58 -13.59 -2.56 -4.28
N GLY A 59 -12.50 -2.97 -4.95
CA GLY A 59 -12.51 -3.64 -6.24
C GLY A 59 -13.13 -5.05 -6.22
N ARG A 60 -13.47 -5.54 -7.41
CA ARG A 60 -14.00 -6.90 -7.62
C ARG A 60 -13.28 -7.54 -8.83
N PRO A 61 -12.65 -8.71 -8.66
CA PRO A 61 -12.51 -9.47 -7.40
C PRO A 61 -11.60 -8.74 -6.38
N ARG A 62 -11.87 -8.96 -5.10
CA ARG A 62 -11.05 -8.45 -3.98
C ARG A 62 -10.11 -9.57 -3.54
N PRO A 63 -8.79 -9.33 -3.36
CA PRO A 63 -7.86 -10.37 -2.92
C PRO A 63 -8.21 -10.89 -1.53
N ALA A 64 -7.78 -12.12 -1.25
CA ALA A 64 -8.06 -12.80 0.02
C ALA A 64 -7.42 -12.03 1.19
N ARG A 65 -6.18 -11.58 0.99
CA ARG A 65 -5.39 -10.84 1.98
C ARG A 65 -4.51 -9.79 1.28
N ALA A 66 -4.17 -8.74 2.01
CA ALA A 66 -3.19 -7.76 1.56
C ALA A 66 -2.27 -7.31 2.70
N ILE A 67 -1.02 -7.02 2.35
CA ILE A 67 -0.01 -6.50 3.27
C ILE A 67 0.58 -5.23 2.68
N GLY A 68 0.40 -4.10 3.36
CA GLY A 68 1.08 -2.86 3.04
C GLY A 68 2.44 -2.77 3.72
N VAL A 69 3.47 -2.36 2.98
CA VAL A 69 4.82 -2.13 3.51
C VAL A 69 5.17 -0.67 3.29
N ASP A 70 5.50 0.05 4.35
CA ASP A 70 6.07 1.41 4.22
C ASP A 70 7.10 1.66 5.31
N ARG A 71 8.02 2.59 5.09
CA ARG A 71 9.03 2.97 6.07
C ARG A 71 8.59 4.15 6.94
N SER A 72 7.62 4.92 6.48
CA SER A 72 7.08 6.07 7.19
C SER A 72 5.97 5.64 8.14
N GLU A 73 6.27 5.68 9.44
CA GLU A 73 5.25 5.49 10.48
C GLU A 73 4.14 6.56 10.36
N GLY A 74 4.49 7.79 9.98
CA GLY A 74 3.51 8.86 9.78
C GLY A 74 2.51 8.56 8.68
N MET A 75 2.96 8.03 7.55
CA MET A 75 2.07 7.64 6.45
C MET A 75 1.14 6.48 6.85
N LEU A 76 1.68 5.47 7.55
CA LEU A 76 0.87 4.35 8.03
C LEU A 76 -0.11 4.77 9.13
N ALA A 77 0.18 5.81 9.91
CA ALA A 77 -0.74 6.32 10.92
C ALA A 77 -2.00 6.96 10.31
N GLU A 78 -1.93 7.47 9.08
CA GLU A 78 -3.07 8.02 8.33
C GLU A 78 -3.89 6.94 7.61
N MET A 79 -3.48 5.67 7.72
CA MET A 79 -4.19 4.53 7.14
C MET A 79 -5.58 4.39 7.76
N ARG A 80 -6.60 4.31 6.91
CA ARG A 80 -7.96 3.97 7.34
C ARG A 80 -8.06 2.49 7.68
N GLU A 81 -9.11 2.13 8.42
CA GLU A 81 -9.40 0.73 8.75
C GLU A 81 -9.37 -0.17 7.51
N LEU A 82 -8.61 -1.26 7.61
CA LEU A 82 -8.46 -2.26 6.56
C LEU A 82 -9.45 -3.42 6.78
N PRO A 83 -9.80 -4.16 5.72
CA PRO A 83 -10.57 -5.39 5.86
C PRO A 83 -9.91 -6.38 6.83
N ALA A 84 -10.72 -7.20 7.49
CA ALA A 84 -10.21 -8.29 8.32
C ALA A 84 -9.25 -9.19 7.52
N GLY A 85 -8.10 -9.51 8.13
CA GLY A 85 -7.04 -10.31 7.50
C GLY A 85 -6.06 -9.51 6.63
N TRP A 86 -6.25 -8.19 6.50
CA TRP A 86 -5.27 -7.29 5.86
C TRP A 86 -4.45 -6.58 6.94
N SER A 87 -3.20 -6.26 6.62
CA SER A 87 -2.28 -5.67 7.60
C SER A 87 -1.31 -4.69 6.94
N VAL A 88 -0.60 -3.94 7.78
CA VAL A 88 0.49 -3.05 7.37
C VAL A 88 1.70 -3.30 8.26
N VAL A 89 2.89 -3.11 7.73
CA VAL A 89 4.16 -3.26 8.45
C VAL A 89 5.09 -2.10 8.15
N VAL A 90 5.72 -1.57 9.22
CA VAL A 90 6.78 -0.59 9.10
C VAL A 90 8.07 -1.31 8.72
N ALA A 91 8.56 -1.15 7.50
CA ALA A 91 9.81 -1.77 7.06
C ALA A 91 10.48 -1.03 5.90
N ASP A 92 11.77 -1.31 5.70
CA ASP A 92 12.50 -0.87 4.50
C ASP A 92 12.17 -1.82 3.35
N ALA A 93 11.82 -1.29 2.18
CA ALA A 93 11.59 -2.07 0.96
C ALA A 93 12.82 -2.91 0.55
N ALA A 94 14.03 -2.52 0.97
CA ALA A 94 15.24 -3.31 0.74
C ALA A 94 15.41 -4.50 1.71
N ALA A 95 14.58 -4.59 2.76
CA ALA A 95 14.64 -5.60 3.81
C ALA A 95 13.23 -5.89 4.36
N VAL A 96 12.34 -6.34 3.48
CA VAL A 96 10.94 -6.63 3.81
C VAL A 96 10.87 -7.88 4.70
N PRO A 97 10.18 -7.84 5.86
CA PRO A 97 10.11 -8.95 6.81
C PRO A 97 8.97 -9.93 6.45
N LEU A 98 8.93 -10.36 5.19
CA LEU A 98 7.95 -11.31 4.69
C LEU A 98 8.67 -12.56 4.17
N ASP A 99 8.01 -13.71 4.25
CA ASP A 99 8.57 -14.97 3.77
C ASP A 99 8.70 -14.95 2.24
N ASP A 100 9.75 -15.60 1.72
CA ASP A 100 9.94 -15.77 0.28
C ASP A 100 8.72 -16.48 -0.35
N GLY A 101 8.23 -15.94 -1.46
CA GLY A 101 7.10 -16.50 -2.20
C GLY A 101 5.74 -16.34 -1.51
N CYS A 102 5.61 -15.48 -0.48
CA CYS A 102 4.34 -15.30 0.22
C CYS A 102 3.27 -14.54 -0.60
N ALA A 103 3.68 -13.82 -1.65
CA ALA A 103 2.84 -12.92 -2.43
C ALA A 103 2.54 -13.47 -3.82
N ASP A 104 1.28 -13.38 -4.24
CA ASP A 104 0.84 -13.70 -5.59
C ASP A 104 0.98 -12.48 -6.51
N VAL A 105 0.75 -11.28 -5.96
CA VAL A 105 0.88 -10.00 -6.65
C VAL A 105 1.63 -9.00 -5.79
N VAL A 106 2.57 -8.28 -6.41
CA VAL A 106 3.33 -7.19 -5.77
C VAL A 106 3.11 -5.89 -6.54
N THR A 107 2.82 -4.81 -5.81
CA THR A 107 2.65 -3.46 -6.35
C THR A 107 3.59 -2.47 -5.68
N CYS A 108 3.88 -1.37 -6.39
CA CYS A 108 4.64 -0.22 -5.93
C CYS A 108 4.22 0.95 -6.82
N ALA A 109 3.30 1.80 -6.35
CA ALA A 109 2.58 2.78 -7.15
C ALA A 109 2.61 4.18 -6.53
#